data_AF-A0A2G9Z0G4-F1
#
_entry.id   AF-A0A2G9Z0G4-F1
#
_cell.length_a   1.000
_cell.length_b   1.000
_cell.length_c   1.000
_cell.angle_alpha   90.00
_cell.angle_beta   90.00
_cell.angle_gamma   90.00
#
_symmetry.space_group_name_H-M   'P 1'
#
loop_
_entity.id
_entity.type
_entity.pdbx_description
1 polymer ?
#
loop_
_entity_poly.entity_id
_entity_poly.type
_entity_poly.pdbx_seq_one_letter_code
_entity_poly.pdbx_strand_id
1 'polypeptide(L)'
;MEENNKGKTLHSLRDLGVMVLTPVLNLPEISPSLSSLEALEEQAEMIRGGAEKIGDWVKNILPTLENLKRGASREAKELVTEKVLEAEATLEGFLWRDPTPAYRRAAWLEVCNYEFSKEIHSQKEAEILLGQLVNKGYLVEDPAGILRAYGKTYTISSESFFEAQEIAETRWKLKEFLDRVNKTESKSLFDQSNISLEEFLNGKAGKFVLDIPPEEVKNPDGITAFWRGGGTLLVKSDGEKIFPCLATVSLQKVIKELRRMTINNTPLYLFLTTLKKDKPPFLQKIPEEENKKVQLLWFLLKRGLHQLEEREKIRAQGEEFGTEATTSPKEWFLKQKSGICLVKYEGDWENPDGTRAKNLFFLIKRVKEKGIKRICLVKVPDHLKEFFAKCMDEYPEEGNKYEESPYPLKAVLQAVYGQINKSVLITQNGK
;
A
#
# COMPACT_ATOMS: atom_id res chain seq x y z
N MET A 1 23.97 -43.38 -27.01
CA MET A 1 23.10 -42.24 -27.41
C MET A 1 21.96 -41.97 -26.41
N GLU A 2 21.65 -42.86 -25.46
CA GLU A 2 20.58 -42.65 -24.47
C GLU A 2 20.93 -41.73 -23.28
N GLU A 3 22.20 -41.62 -22.91
CA GLU A 3 22.60 -40.77 -21.76
C GLU A 3 22.53 -39.26 -22.06
N ASN A 4 22.70 -38.87 -23.33
CA ASN A 4 22.69 -37.46 -23.73
C ASN A 4 21.27 -36.85 -23.78
N ASN A 5 20.22 -37.70 -23.79
CA ASN A 5 18.83 -37.25 -23.69
C ASN A 5 18.39 -37.05 -22.24
N LYS A 6 18.82 -37.91 -21.29
CA LYS A 6 18.46 -37.75 -19.86
C LYS A 6 18.97 -36.43 -19.27
N GLY A 7 20.19 -36.00 -19.63
CA GLY A 7 20.74 -34.72 -19.18
C GLY A 7 19.97 -33.49 -19.69
N LYS A 8 19.51 -33.52 -20.94
CA LYS A 8 18.70 -32.43 -21.53
C LYS A 8 17.29 -32.37 -20.95
N THR A 9 16.66 -33.52 -20.71
CA THR A 9 15.32 -33.59 -20.09
C THR A 9 15.35 -33.16 -18.62
N LEU A 10 16.40 -33.51 -17.86
CA LEU A 10 16.57 -33.07 -16.47
C LEU A 10 16.80 -31.55 -16.34
N HIS A 11 17.56 -30.95 -17.26
CA HIS A 11 17.69 -29.49 -17.31
C HIS A 11 16.35 -28.82 -17.65
N SER A 12 15.63 -29.32 -18.66
CA SER A 12 14.29 -28.81 -19.01
C SER A 12 13.27 -28.94 -17.88
N LEU A 13 13.30 -30.01 -17.07
CA LEU A 13 12.38 -30.21 -15.95
C LEU A 13 12.72 -29.36 -14.72
N ARG A 14 14.01 -29.04 -14.50
CA ARG A 14 14.45 -28.08 -13.48
C ARG A 14 14.04 -26.65 -13.85
N ASP A 15 14.22 -26.28 -15.11
CA ASP A 15 13.82 -24.96 -15.63
C ASP A 15 12.29 -24.75 -15.60
N LEU A 16 11.51 -25.85 -15.58
CA LEU A 16 10.05 -25.86 -15.42
C LEU A 16 9.57 -26.00 -13.97
N GLY A 17 10.47 -26.06 -12.98
CA GLY A 17 10.11 -26.15 -11.56
C GLY A 17 9.58 -27.51 -11.08
N VAL A 18 9.67 -28.57 -11.90
CA VAL A 18 9.04 -29.88 -11.63
C VAL A 18 9.64 -30.61 -10.42
N MET A 19 10.88 -30.28 -10.01
CA MET A 19 11.46 -30.82 -8.77
C MET A 19 10.81 -30.24 -7.50
N VAL A 20 10.20 -29.05 -7.57
CA VAL A 20 9.46 -28.42 -6.46
C VAL A 20 8.09 -29.09 -6.26
N LEU A 21 7.59 -29.83 -7.26
CA LEU A 21 6.32 -30.55 -7.20
C LEU A 21 6.37 -31.86 -6.40
N THR A 22 7.50 -32.23 -5.79
CA THR A 22 7.62 -33.50 -5.09
C THR A 22 6.88 -33.42 -3.74
N PRO A 23 5.81 -34.21 -3.52
CA PRO A 23 4.87 -34.00 -2.41
C PRO A 23 5.31 -34.64 -1.08
N VAL A 24 6.53 -35.19 -0.98
CA VAL A 24 6.97 -35.92 0.21
C VAL A 24 7.30 -34.94 1.34
N LEU A 25 6.26 -34.50 2.04
CA LEU A 25 6.36 -33.87 3.35
C LEU A 25 6.44 -34.97 4.40
N ASN A 26 7.63 -35.19 4.95
CA ASN A 26 7.80 -36.03 6.14
C ASN A 26 7.26 -35.27 7.35
N LEU A 27 5.95 -35.41 7.59
CA LEU A 27 5.25 -34.88 8.75
C LEU A 27 5.33 -35.86 9.92
N PRO A 28 5.50 -35.36 11.16
CA PRO A 28 5.53 -36.21 12.34
C PRO A 28 4.16 -36.86 12.59
N GLU A 29 4.16 -38.13 13.00
CA GLU A 29 2.94 -38.84 13.44
C GLU A 29 2.53 -38.34 14.83
N ILE A 30 1.28 -37.89 14.96
CA ILE A 30 0.73 -37.33 16.19
C ILE A 30 0.01 -38.45 16.96
N SER A 31 0.56 -38.86 18.11
CA SER A 31 -0.07 -39.88 18.97
C SER A 31 -1.18 -39.28 19.86
N PRO A 32 -2.41 -39.81 19.85
CA PRO A 32 -3.55 -39.22 20.57
C PRO A 32 -3.60 -39.50 22.08
N SER A 33 -2.64 -40.24 22.65
CA SER A 33 -2.65 -40.62 24.07
C SER A 33 -1.36 -40.18 24.77
N LEU A 34 -1.38 -38.99 25.38
CA LEU A 34 -0.27 -38.47 26.18
C LEU A 34 -0.77 -38.15 27.60
N SER A 35 -0.05 -38.64 28.61
CA SER A 35 -0.41 -38.53 30.02
C SER A 35 0.54 -37.65 30.86
N SER A 36 1.57 -37.06 30.24
CA SER A 36 2.53 -36.17 30.91
C SER A 36 2.64 -34.81 30.21
N LEU A 37 2.93 -33.76 30.99
CA LEU A 37 3.14 -32.39 30.48
C LEU A 37 4.31 -32.32 29.48
N GLU A 38 5.43 -32.99 29.77
CA GLU A 38 6.60 -33.03 28.89
C GLU A 38 6.27 -33.62 27.51
N ALA A 39 5.45 -34.67 27.47
CA ALA A 39 5.05 -35.28 26.20
C ALA A 39 4.09 -34.37 25.40
N LEU A 40 3.21 -33.63 26.07
CA LEU A 40 2.35 -32.64 25.43
C LEU A 40 3.17 -31.48 24.84
N GLU A 41 4.23 -31.04 25.52
CA GLU A 41 5.15 -30.01 25.02
C GLU A 41 5.94 -30.51 23.80
N GLU A 42 6.47 -31.74 23.84
CA GLU A 42 7.18 -32.36 22.71
C GLU A 42 6.25 -32.52 21.49
N GLN A 43 5.01 -32.93 21.72
CA GLN A 43 3.99 -33.01 20.67
C GLN A 43 3.65 -31.63 20.09
N ALA A 44 3.56 -30.59 20.91
CA ALA A 44 3.31 -29.23 20.46
C ALA A 44 4.45 -28.70 19.57
N GLU A 45 5.71 -28.97 19.93
CA GLU A 45 6.88 -28.61 19.09
C GLU A 45 6.90 -29.39 17.77
N MET A 46 6.57 -30.69 17.79
CA MET A 46 6.45 -31.49 16.56
C MET A 46 5.38 -30.93 15.62
N ILE A 47 4.21 -30.57 16.16
CA ILE A 47 3.12 -29.95 15.38
C ILE A 47 3.57 -28.60 14.82
N ARG A 48 4.27 -27.77 15.60
CA ARG A 48 4.78 -26.48 15.13
C ARG A 48 5.76 -26.66 13.96
N GLY A 49 6.74 -27.54 14.10
CA GLY A 49 7.69 -27.83 13.03
C GLY A 49 7.04 -28.46 11.79
N GLY A 50 5.97 -29.24 11.96
CA GLY A 50 5.15 -29.76 10.85
C GLY A 50 4.40 -28.63 10.12
N ALA A 51 3.79 -27.72 10.86
CA ALA A 51 3.08 -26.57 10.30
C ALA A 51 4.02 -25.63 9.52
N GLU A 52 5.23 -25.37 10.02
CA GLU A 52 6.26 -24.60 9.32
C GLU A 52 6.64 -25.23 7.97
N LYS A 53 6.87 -26.56 7.95
CA LYS A 53 7.17 -27.29 6.71
C LYS A 53 6.03 -27.20 5.70
N ILE A 54 4.78 -27.29 6.14
CA ILE A 54 3.60 -27.15 5.27
C ILE A 54 3.56 -25.73 4.71
N GLY A 55 3.73 -24.71 5.55
CA GLY A 55 3.78 -23.33 5.10
C GLY A 55 4.85 -23.12 4.03
N ASP A 56 6.09 -23.54 4.29
CA ASP A 56 7.19 -23.44 3.32
C ASP A 56 6.91 -24.21 2.03
N TRP A 57 6.30 -25.40 2.11
CA TRP A 57 5.93 -26.15 0.91
C TRP A 57 4.84 -25.44 0.10
N VAL A 58 3.77 -24.95 0.74
CA VAL A 58 2.67 -24.23 0.07
C VAL A 58 3.19 -22.95 -0.60
N LYS A 59 4.05 -22.20 0.09
CA LYS A 59 4.69 -20.99 -0.43
C LYS A 59 5.48 -21.24 -1.72
N ASN A 60 6.16 -22.39 -1.80
CA ASN A 60 6.99 -22.74 -2.96
C ASN A 60 6.20 -23.43 -4.09
N ILE A 61 5.15 -24.18 -3.76
CA ILE A 61 4.37 -24.94 -4.73
C ILE A 61 3.42 -24.05 -5.53
N LEU A 62 2.78 -23.06 -4.89
CA LEU A 62 1.74 -22.23 -5.52
C LEU A 62 2.21 -21.45 -6.76
N PRO A 63 3.36 -20.75 -6.75
CA PRO A 63 3.89 -20.09 -7.95
C PRO A 63 4.14 -21.08 -9.10
N THR A 64 4.63 -22.27 -8.76
CA THR A 64 4.95 -23.33 -9.73
C THR A 64 3.68 -23.85 -10.39
N LEU A 65 2.63 -24.16 -9.61
CA LEU A 65 1.34 -24.61 -10.13
C LEU A 65 0.69 -23.58 -11.07
N GLU A 66 0.76 -22.29 -10.72
CA GLU A 66 0.18 -21.23 -11.55
C GLU A 66 0.95 -21.01 -12.86
N ASN A 67 2.28 -21.05 -12.83
CA ASN A 67 3.12 -20.94 -14.03
C ASN A 67 2.86 -22.08 -15.01
N LEU A 68 2.71 -23.32 -14.51
CA LEU A 68 2.39 -24.49 -15.33
C LEU A 68 1.01 -24.37 -15.98
N LYS A 69 0.02 -23.82 -15.27
CA LYS A 69 -1.31 -23.53 -15.83
C LYS A 69 -1.29 -22.47 -16.94
N ARG A 70 -0.44 -21.45 -16.82
CA ARG A 70 -0.36 -20.31 -17.76
C ARG A 70 0.48 -20.56 -19.01
N GLY A 71 1.52 -21.39 -18.93
CA GLY A 71 2.60 -21.38 -19.95
C GLY A 71 3.04 -22.71 -20.56
N ALA A 72 2.48 -23.86 -20.18
CA ALA A 72 2.98 -25.13 -20.70
C ALA A 72 2.60 -25.34 -22.20
N SER A 73 3.59 -25.65 -23.04
CA SER A 73 3.37 -26.23 -24.37
C SER A 73 2.57 -27.53 -24.23
N ARG A 74 1.86 -27.95 -25.29
CA ARG A 74 0.98 -29.14 -25.26
C ARG A 74 1.73 -30.40 -24.78
N GLU A 75 3.00 -30.54 -25.14
CA GLU A 75 3.90 -31.65 -24.75
C GLU A 75 4.38 -31.55 -23.28
N ALA A 76 4.55 -30.36 -22.72
CA ALA A 76 4.90 -30.17 -21.31
C ALA A 76 3.71 -30.40 -20.37
N LYS A 77 2.47 -30.22 -20.85
CA LYS A 77 1.26 -30.54 -20.08
C LYS A 77 1.15 -32.03 -19.80
N GLU A 78 1.34 -32.89 -20.80
CA GLU A 78 1.17 -34.34 -20.65
C GLU A 78 2.16 -34.98 -19.67
N LEU A 79 3.42 -34.50 -19.62
CA LEU A 79 4.48 -35.04 -18.75
C LEU A 79 4.40 -34.58 -17.29
N VAL A 80 3.69 -33.49 -17.01
CA VAL A 80 3.65 -32.82 -15.69
C VAL A 80 2.25 -32.89 -15.05
N THR A 81 1.23 -33.33 -15.80
CA THR A 81 -0.17 -33.39 -15.32
C THR A 81 -0.32 -34.24 -14.06
N GLU A 82 0.29 -35.42 -13.99
CA GLU A 82 0.13 -36.31 -12.83
C GLU A 82 0.70 -35.68 -11.55
N LYS A 83 1.91 -35.11 -11.61
CA LYS A 83 2.52 -34.42 -10.46
C LYS A 83 1.79 -33.15 -10.06
N VAL A 84 1.21 -32.43 -11.02
CA VAL A 84 0.37 -31.26 -10.74
C VAL A 84 -0.91 -31.68 -10.03
N LEU A 85 -1.59 -32.72 -10.51
CA LEU A 85 -2.79 -33.27 -9.87
C LEU A 85 -2.48 -33.79 -8.47
N GLU A 86 -1.34 -34.45 -8.27
CA GLU A 86 -0.90 -34.94 -6.97
C GLU A 86 -0.61 -33.79 -5.99
N ALA A 87 0.10 -32.75 -6.43
CA ALA A 87 0.37 -31.56 -5.63
C ALA A 87 -0.92 -30.77 -5.32
N GLU A 88 -1.85 -30.66 -6.26
CA GLU A 88 -3.17 -30.04 -6.04
C GLU A 88 -3.98 -30.85 -5.04
N ALA A 89 -4.01 -32.17 -5.16
CA ALA A 89 -4.70 -33.05 -4.22
C ALA A 89 -4.10 -32.98 -2.81
N THR A 90 -2.77 -32.86 -2.71
CA THR A 90 -2.07 -32.68 -1.42
C THR A 90 -2.41 -31.33 -0.80
N LEU A 91 -2.39 -30.25 -1.59
CA LEU A 91 -2.79 -28.92 -1.12
C LEU A 91 -4.26 -28.91 -0.66
N GLU A 92 -5.18 -29.47 -1.44
CA GLU A 92 -6.59 -29.60 -1.04
C GLU A 92 -6.76 -30.47 0.21
N GLY A 93 -5.93 -31.51 0.35
CA GLY A 93 -5.82 -32.33 1.56
C GLY A 93 -5.53 -31.47 2.78
N PHE A 94 -4.48 -30.65 2.73
CA PHE A 94 -4.14 -29.73 3.82
C PHE A 94 -5.17 -28.64 4.05
N LEU A 95 -5.82 -28.11 3.02
CA LEU A 95 -6.78 -27.02 3.20
C LEU A 95 -8.10 -27.50 3.83
N TRP A 96 -8.59 -28.67 3.44
CA TRP A 96 -9.98 -29.06 3.73
C TRP A 96 -10.13 -30.33 4.54
N ARG A 97 -9.13 -31.23 4.54
CA ARG A 97 -9.31 -32.60 5.05
C ARG A 97 -8.35 -32.97 6.18
N ASP A 98 -7.23 -32.26 6.31
CA ASP A 98 -6.23 -32.58 7.34
C ASP A 98 -6.83 -32.38 8.74
N PRO A 99 -6.78 -33.39 9.62
CA PRO A 99 -7.42 -33.33 10.94
C PRO A 99 -6.72 -32.34 11.89
N THR A 100 -5.46 -31.95 11.63
CA THR A 100 -4.65 -31.11 12.51
C THR A 100 -4.90 -29.62 12.22
N PRO A 101 -5.51 -28.85 13.14
CA PRO A 101 -5.83 -27.44 12.89
C PRO A 101 -4.62 -26.58 12.53
N ALA A 102 -3.46 -26.82 13.13
CA ALA A 102 -2.23 -26.07 12.86
C ALA A 102 -1.73 -26.25 11.42
N TYR A 103 -1.90 -27.45 10.85
CA TYR A 103 -1.51 -27.76 9.47
C TYR A 103 -2.43 -27.07 8.47
N ARG A 104 -3.74 -27.12 8.71
CA ARG A 104 -4.72 -26.36 7.93
C ARG A 104 -4.39 -24.88 7.97
N ARG A 105 -4.22 -24.31 9.16
CA ARG A 105 -3.90 -22.89 9.36
C ARG A 105 -2.68 -22.45 8.56
N ALA A 106 -1.58 -23.20 8.62
CA ALA A 106 -0.36 -22.88 7.89
C ALA A 106 -0.58 -22.88 6.36
N ALA A 107 -1.27 -23.89 5.83
CA ALA A 107 -1.57 -23.96 4.40
C ALA A 107 -2.47 -22.80 3.94
N TRP A 108 -3.51 -22.50 4.72
CA TRP A 108 -4.45 -21.41 4.45
C TRP A 108 -3.79 -20.03 4.45
N LEU A 109 -2.89 -19.78 5.41
CA LEU A 109 -2.15 -18.51 5.51
C LEU A 109 -1.30 -18.30 4.27
N GLU A 110 -0.57 -19.33 3.83
CA GLU A 110 0.29 -19.23 2.66
C GLU A 110 -0.49 -19.12 1.34
N VAL A 111 -1.67 -19.74 1.23
CA VAL A 111 -2.59 -19.49 0.11
C VAL A 111 -3.03 -18.03 0.08
N CYS A 112 -3.46 -17.46 1.21
CA CYS A 112 -3.86 -16.07 1.28
C CYS A 112 -2.70 -15.11 0.96
N ASN A 113 -1.52 -15.37 1.52
CA ASN A 113 -0.30 -14.62 1.25
C ASN A 113 0.05 -14.65 -0.24
N TYR A 114 -0.01 -15.82 -0.87
CA TYR A 114 0.26 -15.98 -2.28
C TYR A 114 -0.76 -15.23 -3.15
N GLU A 115 -2.06 -15.42 -2.92
CA GLU A 115 -3.11 -14.77 -3.71
C GLU A 115 -3.04 -13.23 -3.59
N PHE A 116 -2.78 -12.69 -2.40
CA PHE A 116 -2.56 -11.25 -2.20
C PHE A 116 -1.16 -10.76 -2.59
N SER A 117 -0.22 -11.64 -2.95
CA SER A 117 1.08 -11.25 -3.51
C SER A 117 1.02 -11.00 -5.02
N LYS A 118 -0.03 -11.48 -5.70
CA LYS A 118 -0.17 -11.40 -7.16
C LYS A 118 -0.11 -9.98 -7.67
N GLU A 119 0.52 -9.84 -8.84
CA GLU A 119 0.61 -8.56 -9.53
C GLU A 119 -0.71 -8.30 -10.27
N ILE A 120 -1.51 -7.38 -9.73
CA ILE A 120 -2.80 -6.97 -10.29
C ILE A 120 -2.75 -5.46 -10.57
N HIS A 121 -3.28 -5.06 -11.72
CA HIS A 121 -3.07 -3.72 -12.25
C HIS A 121 -4.34 -2.86 -12.21
N SER A 122 -5.48 -3.43 -11.85
CA SER A 122 -6.75 -2.70 -11.75
C SER A 122 -7.65 -3.17 -10.61
N GLN A 123 -8.52 -2.28 -10.14
CA GLN A 123 -9.59 -2.60 -9.19
C GLN A 123 -10.48 -3.72 -9.72
N LYS A 124 -10.79 -3.71 -11.03
CA LYS A 124 -11.63 -4.74 -11.65
C LYS A 124 -11.00 -6.14 -11.54
N GLU A 125 -9.70 -6.25 -11.81
CA GLU A 125 -8.96 -7.51 -11.66
C GLU A 125 -8.89 -7.94 -10.19
N ALA A 126 -8.72 -6.98 -9.26
CA ALA A 126 -8.74 -7.26 -7.83
C ALA A 126 -10.12 -7.76 -7.35
N GLU A 127 -11.21 -7.15 -7.82
CA GLU A 127 -12.58 -7.62 -7.56
C GLU A 127 -12.83 -9.02 -8.13
N ILE A 128 -12.28 -9.33 -9.31
CA ILE A 128 -12.34 -10.67 -9.91
C ILE A 128 -11.58 -11.68 -9.03
N LEU A 129 -10.36 -11.35 -8.58
CA LEU A 129 -9.59 -12.21 -7.68
C LEU A 129 -10.36 -12.46 -6.38
N LEU A 130 -10.86 -11.40 -5.72
CA LEU A 130 -11.64 -11.53 -4.49
C LEU A 130 -12.88 -12.40 -4.71
N GLY A 131 -13.59 -12.23 -5.82
CA GLY A 131 -14.71 -13.09 -6.19
C GLY A 131 -14.32 -14.56 -6.42
N GLN A 132 -13.14 -14.81 -7.00
CA GLN A 132 -12.60 -16.17 -7.14
C GLN A 132 -12.26 -16.78 -5.78
N LEU A 133 -11.70 -16.01 -4.85
CA LEU A 133 -11.42 -16.47 -3.49
C LEU A 133 -12.73 -16.80 -2.75
N VAL A 134 -13.78 -16.01 -2.94
CA VAL A 134 -15.11 -16.33 -2.41
C VAL A 134 -15.66 -17.61 -3.02
N ASN A 135 -15.60 -17.76 -4.35
CA ASN A 135 -16.11 -18.95 -5.03
C ASN A 135 -15.36 -20.24 -4.66
N LYS A 136 -14.06 -20.12 -4.35
CA LYS A 136 -13.24 -21.24 -3.85
C LYS A 136 -13.45 -21.52 -2.36
N GLY A 137 -14.29 -20.73 -1.68
CA GLY A 137 -14.56 -20.87 -0.26
C GLY A 137 -13.43 -20.36 0.63
N TYR A 138 -12.45 -19.61 0.09
CA TYR A 138 -11.37 -19.04 0.90
C TYR A 138 -11.81 -17.79 1.69
N LEU A 139 -12.68 -17.00 1.07
CA LEU A 139 -13.32 -15.84 1.69
C LEU A 139 -14.83 -16.04 1.73
N VAL A 140 -15.48 -15.39 2.67
CA VAL A 140 -16.94 -15.30 2.75
C VAL A 140 -17.32 -13.83 2.75
N GLU A 141 -18.24 -13.42 1.85
CA GLU A 141 -18.78 -12.05 1.87
C GLU A 141 -19.74 -11.92 3.06
N ASP A 142 -19.41 -11.03 4.00
CA ASP A 142 -20.11 -10.86 5.27
C ASP A 142 -20.18 -9.36 5.61
N PRO A 143 -21.37 -8.76 5.79
CA PRO A 143 -21.52 -7.36 6.22
C PRO A 143 -20.76 -6.99 7.50
N ALA A 144 -20.57 -7.94 8.43
CA ALA A 144 -19.80 -7.77 9.66
C ALA A 144 -18.30 -8.08 9.49
N GLY A 145 -17.89 -8.42 8.27
CA GLY A 145 -16.53 -8.84 7.93
C GLY A 145 -15.48 -7.78 8.23
N ILE A 146 -14.35 -8.25 8.75
CA ILE A 146 -13.20 -7.45 9.17
C ILE A 146 -12.25 -7.12 8.02
N LEU A 147 -12.26 -7.92 6.95
CA LEU A 147 -11.51 -7.67 5.73
C LEU A 147 -12.33 -6.74 4.84
N ARG A 148 -11.76 -5.63 4.38
CA ARG A 148 -12.49 -4.60 3.62
C ARG A 148 -11.80 -4.33 2.30
N ALA A 149 -12.55 -4.41 1.20
CA ALA A 149 -12.08 -4.05 -0.13
C ALA A 149 -13.21 -3.46 -0.97
N TYR A 150 -12.99 -2.29 -1.57
CA TYR A 150 -13.89 -1.67 -2.55
C TYR A 150 -15.37 -1.57 -2.13
N GLY A 151 -15.62 -1.30 -0.84
CA GLY A 151 -16.98 -1.17 -0.29
C GLY A 151 -17.67 -2.48 0.05
N LYS A 152 -16.96 -3.62 -0.07
CA LYS A 152 -17.38 -4.93 0.41
C LYS A 152 -16.58 -5.34 1.63
N THR A 153 -17.19 -6.18 2.45
CA THR A 153 -16.63 -6.75 3.67
C THR A 153 -16.59 -8.27 3.55
N TYR A 154 -15.50 -8.86 4.05
CA TYR A 154 -15.25 -10.29 3.96
C TYR A 154 -14.76 -10.83 5.31
N THR A 155 -15.00 -12.11 5.54
CA THR A 155 -14.36 -12.93 6.57
C THR A 155 -13.56 -14.04 5.91
N ILE A 156 -12.62 -14.61 6.65
CA ILE A 156 -11.90 -15.82 6.23
C ILE A 156 -12.77 -17.01 6.58
N SER A 157 -12.73 -18.05 5.74
CA SER A 157 -13.48 -19.28 6.01
C SER A 157 -13.16 -19.87 7.39
N SER A 158 -14.18 -20.38 8.07
CA SER A 158 -14.03 -21.08 9.35
C SER A 158 -13.15 -22.34 9.23
N GLU A 159 -13.08 -22.92 8.04
CA GLU A 159 -12.23 -24.08 7.72
C GLU A 159 -10.73 -23.77 7.83
N SER A 160 -10.35 -22.49 7.91
CA SER A 160 -8.95 -22.05 8.04
C SER A 160 -8.37 -22.24 9.45
N PHE A 161 -9.20 -22.34 10.49
CA PHE A 161 -8.77 -22.36 11.90
C PHE A 161 -7.87 -21.17 12.29
N PHE A 162 -8.01 -20.02 11.62
CA PHE A 162 -7.23 -18.83 11.94
C PHE A 162 -7.58 -18.28 13.32
N GLU A 163 -6.55 -17.83 14.03
CA GLU A 163 -6.70 -17.06 15.25
C GLU A 163 -6.53 -15.56 14.96
N ALA A 164 -6.58 -14.75 16.01
CA ALA A 164 -6.53 -13.30 15.88
C ALA A 164 -5.27 -12.80 15.17
N GLN A 165 -4.14 -13.49 15.32
CA GLN A 165 -2.86 -13.11 14.73
C GLN A 165 -2.86 -13.32 13.20
N GLU A 166 -3.29 -14.48 12.71
CA GLU A 166 -3.31 -14.79 11.27
C GLU A 166 -4.37 -13.96 10.54
N ILE A 167 -5.48 -13.67 11.22
CA ILE A 167 -6.48 -12.71 10.76
C ILE A 167 -5.86 -11.32 10.58
N ALA A 168 -5.09 -10.85 11.57
CA ALA A 168 -4.43 -9.54 11.51
C ALA A 168 -3.38 -9.49 10.38
N GLU A 169 -2.60 -10.55 10.22
CA GLU A 169 -1.63 -10.69 9.13
C GLU A 169 -2.31 -10.66 7.76
N THR A 170 -3.37 -11.45 7.58
CA THR A 170 -4.12 -11.51 6.32
C THR A 170 -4.76 -10.17 6.00
N ARG A 171 -5.28 -9.47 7.01
CA ARG A 171 -5.80 -8.10 6.86
C ARG A 171 -4.71 -7.13 6.42
N TRP A 172 -3.52 -7.21 6.99
CA TRP A 172 -2.38 -6.41 6.59
C TRP A 172 -1.99 -6.69 5.14
N LYS A 173 -1.93 -7.97 4.76
CA LYS A 173 -1.59 -8.40 3.38
C LYS A 173 -2.62 -7.96 2.35
N LEU A 174 -3.91 -8.07 2.67
CA LEU A 174 -4.98 -7.53 1.83
C LEU A 174 -4.82 -6.01 1.66
N LYS A 175 -4.51 -5.28 2.74
CA LYS A 175 -4.27 -3.84 2.67
C LYS A 175 -3.08 -3.52 1.76
N GLU A 176 -1.94 -4.18 1.94
CA GLU A 176 -0.75 -4.02 1.07
C GLU A 176 -1.08 -4.31 -0.39
N PHE A 177 -1.85 -5.36 -0.66
CA PHE A 177 -2.32 -5.72 -1.99
C PHE A 177 -3.17 -4.60 -2.62
N LEU A 178 -4.20 -4.13 -1.90
CA LEU A 178 -5.07 -3.06 -2.39
C LEU A 178 -4.29 -1.76 -2.61
N ASP A 179 -3.36 -1.42 -1.72
CA ASP A 179 -2.51 -0.23 -1.85
C ASP A 179 -1.63 -0.30 -3.11
N ARG A 180 -1.07 -1.49 -3.44
CA ARG A 180 -0.32 -1.70 -4.68
C ARG A 180 -1.21 -1.53 -5.92
N VAL A 181 -2.38 -2.16 -5.95
CA VAL A 181 -3.34 -2.04 -7.07
C VAL A 181 -3.74 -0.58 -7.28
N ASN A 182 -4.12 0.11 -6.21
CA ASN A 182 -4.53 1.51 -6.25
C ASN A 182 -3.38 2.41 -6.75
N LYS A 183 -2.14 2.17 -6.31
CA LYS A 183 -0.96 2.91 -6.76
C LYS A 183 -0.69 2.71 -8.25
N THR A 184 -0.84 1.49 -8.76
CA THR A 184 -0.67 1.17 -10.19
C THR A 184 -1.72 1.87 -11.05
N GLU A 185 -3.01 1.81 -10.66
CA GLU A 185 -4.07 2.53 -11.38
C GLU A 185 -3.85 4.05 -11.34
N SER A 186 -3.55 4.60 -10.17
CA SER A 186 -3.29 6.04 -10.03
C SER A 186 -2.14 6.47 -10.92
N LYS A 187 -1.03 5.72 -10.95
CA LYS A 187 0.11 5.98 -11.86
C LYS A 187 -0.33 5.95 -13.32
N SER A 188 -1.12 4.95 -13.73
CA SER A 188 -1.66 4.86 -15.09
C SER A 188 -2.54 6.06 -15.47
N LEU A 189 -3.28 6.66 -14.53
CA LEU A 189 -4.00 7.91 -14.78
C LEU A 189 -3.05 9.10 -14.88
N PHE A 190 -2.00 9.16 -14.07
CA PHE A 190 -0.99 10.21 -14.15
C PHE A 190 -0.26 10.21 -15.50
N ASP A 191 0.11 9.03 -16.01
CA ASP A 191 0.77 8.86 -17.31
C ASP A 191 -0.13 9.28 -18.49
N GLN A 192 -1.44 9.36 -18.30
CA GLN A 192 -2.38 9.86 -19.31
C GLN A 192 -2.53 11.38 -19.32
N SER A 193 -2.02 12.08 -18.31
CA SER A 193 -2.02 13.54 -18.25
C SER A 193 -1.04 14.10 -19.27
N ASN A 194 -1.47 15.05 -20.09
CA ASN A 194 -0.63 15.65 -21.13
C ASN A 194 -0.55 17.18 -21.05
N ILE A 195 -1.15 17.77 -20.02
CA ILE A 195 -1.03 19.20 -19.70
C ILE A 195 -0.65 19.38 -18.24
N SER A 196 0.09 20.45 -17.95
CA SER A 196 0.43 20.86 -16.59
C SER A 196 -0.75 21.54 -15.88
N LEU A 197 -0.62 21.76 -14.56
CA LEU A 197 -1.59 22.53 -13.79
C LEU A 197 -1.76 23.96 -14.36
N GLU A 198 -0.65 24.64 -14.65
CA GLU A 198 -0.67 26.00 -15.20
C GLU A 198 -1.36 26.04 -16.57
N GLU A 199 -1.05 25.08 -17.44
CA GLU A 199 -1.69 24.94 -18.74
C GLU A 199 -3.19 24.67 -18.62
N PHE A 200 -3.59 23.79 -17.70
CA PHE A 200 -4.99 23.50 -17.42
C PHE A 200 -5.76 24.75 -16.94
N LEU A 201 -5.20 25.49 -15.99
CA LEU A 201 -5.82 26.71 -15.43
C LEU A 201 -5.87 27.86 -16.44
N ASN A 202 -4.94 27.90 -17.39
CA ASN A 202 -4.90 28.87 -18.49
C ASN A 202 -5.80 28.49 -19.68
N GLY A 203 -6.55 27.39 -19.60
CA GLY A 203 -7.49 26.99 -20.65
C GLY A 203 -6.83 26.31 -21.84
N LYS A 204 -5.71 25.60 -21.63
CA LYS A 204 -5.16 24.70 -22.65
C LYS A 204 -6.03 23.44 -22.74
N ALA A 205 -6.38 23.05 -23.96
CA ALA A 205 -7.07 21.79 -24.20
C ALA A 205 -6.14 20.59 -23.94
N GLY A 206 -6.65 19.55 -23.29
CA GLY A 206 -5.86 18.38 -22.92
C GLY A 206 -6.48 17.55 -21.80
N LYS A 207 -5.74 16.55 -21.34
CA LYS A 207 -6.06 15.70 -20.20
C LYS A 207 -5.23 16.15 -19.00
N PHE A 208 -5.93 16.44 -17.91
CA PHE A 208 -5.32 16.82 -16.64
C PHE A 208 -5.74 15.84 -15.56
N VAL A 209 -4.79 15.44 -14.73
CA VAL A 209 -4.97 14.52 -13.62
C VAL A 209 -4.77 15.25 -12.30
N LEU A 210 -5.54 14.90 -11.29
CA LEU A 210 -5.39 15.42 -9.95
C LEU A 210 -5.57 14.34 -8.90
N ASP A 211 -4.78 14.44 -7.84
CA ASP A 211 -4.98 13.67 -6.62
C ASP A 211 -6.04 14.36 -5.76
N ILE A 212 -6.99 13.59 -5.26
CA ILE A 212 -8.09 14.09 -4.44
C ILE A 212 -7.89 13.50 -3.04
N PRO A 213 -7.64 14.33 -2.01
CA PRO A 213 -7.44 13.81 -0.67
C PRO A 213 -8.76 13.24 -0.11
N PRO A 214 -8.69 12.29 0.82
CA PRO A 214 -9.84 11.98 1.67
C PRO A 214 -10.19 13.20 2.53
N GLU A 215 -11.47 13.32 2.89
CA GLU A 215 -12.01 14.46 3.63
C GLU A 215 -12.83 13.95 4.82
N GLU A 216 -12.54 14.47 6.01
CA GLU A 216 -13.39 14.24 7.17
C GLU A 216 -14.63 15.13 7.09
N VAL A 217 -15.80 14.52 7.14
CA VAL A 217 -17.08 15.20 7.12
C VAL A 217 -17.76 15.01 8.45
N LYS A 218 -17.98 16.12 9.16
CA LYS A 218 -18.78 16.13 10.39
C LYS A 218 -20.24 15.89 10.05
N ASN A 219 -20.87 14.99 10.80
CA ASN A 219 -22.30 14.77 10.71
C ASN A 219 -23.06 16.00 11.24
N PRO A 220 -24.36 16.12 10.92
CA PRO A 220 -25.19 17.22 11.41
C PRO A 220 -25.23 17.35 12.94
N ASP A 221 -24.93 16.28 13.66
CA ASP A 221 -24.83 16.26 15.12
C ASP A 221 -23.58 16.98 15.67
N GLY A 222 -22.61 17.33 14.81
CA GLY A 222 -21.37 18.01 15.16
C GLY A 222 -20.39 17.19 16.02
N ILE A 223 -20.78 15.99 16.44
CA ILE A 223 -20.03 15.11 17.36
C ILE A 223 -19.40 13.97 16.56
N THR A 224 -20.17 13.36 15.66
CA THR A 224 -19.69 12.24 14.87
C THR A 224 -19.13 12.74 13.55
N ALA A 225 -18.07 12.11 13.08
CA ALA A 225 -17.47 12.39 11.79
C ALA A 225 -17.31 11.10 10.99
N PHE A 226 -17.42 11.21 9.68
CA PHE A 226 -17.11 10.12 8.77
C PHE A 226 -16.13 10.60 7.71
N TRP A 227 -15.27 9.69 7.25
CA TRP A 227 -14.31 9.98 6.21
C TRP A 227 -14.93 9.72 4.84
N ARG A 228 -15.05 10.77 4.03
CA ARG A 228 -15.25 10.62 2.58
C ARG A 228 -13.93 10.22 1.95
N GLY A 229 -13.96 9.15 1.17
CA GLY A 229 -12.77 8.66 0.47
C GLY A 229 -12.19 9.69 -0.51
N GLY A 230 -10.90 9.51 -0.79
CA GLY A 230 -10.18 10.19 -1.85
C GLY A 230 -9.94 9.28 -3.05
N GLY A 231 -9.08 9.73 -3.96
CA GLY A 231 -8.65 8.98 -5.14
C GLY A 231 -8.01 9.89 -6.17
N THR A 232 -7.60 9.33 -7.29
CA THR A 232 -7.08 10.12 -8.42
C THR A 232 -8.21 10.38 -9.41
N LEU A 233 -8.32 11.59 -9.94
CA LEU A 233 -9.33 12.00 -10.91
C LEU A 233 -8.64 12.49 -12.19
N LEU A 234 -9.00 11.90 -13.32
CA LEU A 234 -8.63 12.35 -14.66
C LEU A 234 -9.80 13.12 -15.28
N VAL A 235 -9.52 14.32 -15.76
CA VAL A 235 -10.45 15.17 -16.51
C VAL A 235 -9.89 15.54 -17.88
N LYS A 236 -10.80 15.87 -18.81
CA LYS A 236 -10.45 16.46 -20.11
C LYS A 236 -10.92 17.90 -20.15
N SER A 237 -10.03 18.80 -20.51
CA SER A 237 -10.34 20.20 -20.84
C SER A 237 -10.43 20.37 -22.35
N ASP A 238 -11.43 21.09 -22.85
CA ASP A 238 -11.44 21.63 -24.23
C ASP A 238 -10.90 23.08 -24.30
N GLY A 239 -10.47 23.62 -23.16
CA GLY A 239 -9.99 24.98 -22.97
C GLY A 239 -10.96 25.86 -22.19
N GLU A 240 -12.27 25.59 -22.27
CA GLU A 240 -13.30 26.31 -21.52
C GLU A 240 -14.08 25.40 -20.56
N LYS A 241 -14.26 24.14 -20.93
CA LYS A 241 -15.08 23.15 -20.26
C LYS A 241 -14.25 21.95 -19.81
N ILE A 242 -14.61 21.42 -18.66
CA ILE A 242 -13.97 20.30 -17.98
C ILE A 242 -14.95 19.14 -17.96
N PHE A 243 -14.52 18.00 -18.48
CA PHE A 243 -15.29 16.77 -18.58
C PHE A 243 -14.67 15.68 -17.69
N PRO A 244 -15.44 15.01 -16.83
CA PRO A 244 -14.94 13.89 -16.04
C PRO A 244 -14.64 12.69 -16.95
N CYS A 245 -13.46 12.07 -16.79
CA CYS A 245 -13.04 10.95 -17.65
C CYS A 245 -12.94 9.62 -16.89
N LEU A 246 -12.02 9.54 -15.93
CA LEU A 246 -11.71 8.35 -15.15
C LEU A 246 -11.34 8.76 -13.73
N ALA A 247 -11.48 7.85 -12.78
CA ALA A 247 -10.95 8.03 -11.44
C ALA A 247 -10.52 6.70 -10.84
N THR A 248 -9.92 6.73 -9.65
CA THR A 248 -9.54 5.54 -8.88
C THR A 248 -10.22 5.50 -7.51
N VAL A 249 -10.19 4.33 -6.87
CA VAL A 249 -10.64 4.11 -5.49
C VAL A 249 -12.10 4.55 -5.30
N SER A 250 -12.39 5.34 -4.25
CA SER A 250 -13.75 5.69 -3.83
C SER A 250 -14.49 6.56 -4.86
N LEU A 251 -13.76 7.17 -5.79
CA LEU A 251 -14.31 8.07 -6.80
C LEU A 251 -14.75 7.34 -8.08
N GLN A 252 -14.32 6.09 -8.31
CA GLN A 252 -14.61 5.36 -9.56
C GLN A 252 -16.09 5.31 -9.90
N LYS A 253 -16.92 4.89 -8.94
CA LYS A 253 -18.36 4.70 -9.15
C LYS A 253 -19.03 6.00 -9.55
N VAL A 254 -18.75 7.07 -8.81
CA VAL A 254 -19.40 8.37 -9.05
C VAL A 254 -18.92 9.03 -10.34
N ILE A 255 -17.63 8.96 -10.66
CA ILE A 255 -17.10 9.52 -11.91
C ILE A 255 -17.61 8.76 -13.14
N LYS A 256 -17.79 7.43 -13.03
CA LYS A 256 -18.42 6.61 -14.08
C LYS A 256 -19.87 7.02 -14.33
N GLU A 257 -20.60 7.37 -13.28
CA GLU A 257 -21.97 7.90 -13.38
C GLU A 257 -21.99 9.29 -14.02
N LEU A 258 -21.16 10.21 -13.54
CA LEU A 258 -21.06 11.58 -14.09
C LEU A 258 -20.71 11.59 -15.58
N ARG A 259 -19.80 10.71 -16.02
CA ARG A 259 -19.41 10.59 -17.43
C ARG A 259 -20.56 10.16 -18.35
N ARG A 260 -21.50 9.37 -17.83
CA ARG A 260 -22.67 8.88 -18.59
C ARG A 260 -23.83 9.89 -18.58
N MET A 261 -23.76 10.88 -17.70
CA MET A 261 -24.81 11.85 -17.52
C MET A 261 -24.81 12.87 -18.67
N THR A 262 -26.01 13.18 -19.15
CA THR A 262 -26.23 14.25 -20.13
C THR A 262 -27.28 15.20 -19.60
N ILE A 263 -27.05 16.49 -19.80
CA ILE A 263 -27.95 17.58 -19.47
C ILE A 263 -28.37 18.20 -20.80
N ASN A 264 -29.65 18.13 -21.16
CA ASN A 264 -30.16 18.62 -22.45
C ASN A 264 -29.36 18.10 -23.66
N ASN A 265 -29.17 16.78 -23.75
CA ASN A 265 -28.36 16.09 -24.78
C ASN A 265 -26.87 16.50 -24.83
N THR A 266 -26.38 17.22 -23.84
CA THR A 266 -24.98 17.61 -23.74
C THR A 266 -24.30 16.82 -22.62
N PRO A 267 -23.11 16.23 -22.82
CA PRO A 267 -22.37 15.58 -21.74
C PRO A 267 -22.19 16.51 -20.55
N LEU A 268 -22.25 15.99 -19.32
CA LEU A 268 -21.99 16.81 -18.14
C LEU A 268 -20.58 17.42 -18.20
N TYR A 269 -20.50 18.73 -17.97
CA TYR A 269 -19.25 19.47 -17.91
C TYR A 269 -19.31 20.59 -16.87
N LEU A 270 -18.14 21.06 -16.46
CA LEU A 270 -17.97 22.30 -15.68
C LEU A 270 -17.23 23.33 -16.51
N PHE A 271 -17.65 24.59 -16.46
CA PHE A 271 -16.83 25.66 -17.02
C PHE A 271 -15.60 25.87 -16.14
N LEU A 272 -14.42 25.97 -16.75
CA LEU A 272 -13.14 26.21 -16.07
C LEU A 272 -13.19 27.46 -15.18
N THR A 273 -13.87 28.52 -15.65
CA THR A 273 -14.08 29.76 -14.90
C THR A 273 -14.82 29.57 -13.57
N THR A 274 -15.59 28.49 -13.42
CA THR A 274 -16.28 28.20 -12.15
C THR A 274 -15.31 27.78 -11.04
N LEU A 275 -14.12 27.27 -11.36
CA LEU A 275 -13.11 26.92 -10.34
C LEU A 275 -12.56 28.16 -9.62
N LYS A 276 -12.65 29.35 -10.24
CA LYS A 276 -12.26 30.64 -9.65
C LYS A 276 -13.32 31.20 -8.68
N LYS A 277 -14.52 30.63 -8.64
CA LYS A 277 -15.60 31.08 -7.76
C LYS A 277 -15.44 30.48 -6.36
N ASP A 278 -16.00 31.13 -5.36
CA ASP A 278 -16.05 30.61 -3.98
C ASP A 278 -17.22 29.66 -3.74
N LYS A 279 -18.27 29.80 -4.54
CA LYS A 279 -19.49 28.99 -4.44
C LYS A 279 -19.61 28.05 -5.63
N PRO A 280 -20.11 26.82 -5.43
CA PRO A 280 -20.32 25.89 -6.52
C PRO A 280 -21.39 26.43 -7.49
N PRO A 281 -21.32 26.08 -8.78
CA PRO A 281 -22.31 26.52 -9.76
C PRO A 281 -23.69 25.91 -9.45
N PHE A 282 -24.74 26.70 -9.66
CA PHE A 282 -26.13 26.25 -9.62
C PHE A 282 -26.80 26.58 -10.96
N LEU A 283 -27.27 25.55 -11.65
CA LEU A 283 -27.93 25.64 -12.94
C LEU A 283 -29.45 25.63 -12.71
N GLN A 284 -30.10 26.79 -12.87
CA GLN A 284 -31.53 26.97 -12.55
C GLN A 284 -32.49 26.09 -13.38
N LYS A 285 -32.05 25.58 -14.54
CA LYS A 285 -32.87 24.84 -15.50
C LYS A 285 -32.68 23.33 -15.45
N ILE A 286 -32.03 22.80 -14.41
CA ILE A 286 -31.82 21.35 -14.23
C ILE A 286 -32.33 20.89 -12.87
N PRO A 287 -32.79 19.63 -12.74
CA PRO A 287 -33.21 19.07 -11.46
C PRO A 287 -32.15 19.20 -10.36
N GLU A 288 -32.59 19.27 -9.10
CA GLU A 288 -31.69 19.43 -7.96
C GLU A 288 -30.65 18.31 -7.85
N GLU A 289 -31.04 17.06 -8.12
CA GLU A 289 -30.14 15.91 -8.13
C GLU A 289 -29.03 16.02 -9.19
N GLU A 290 -29.35 16.61 -10.34
CA GLU A 290 -28.37 16.87 -11.39
C GLU A 290 -27.43 18.02 -11.01
N ASN A 291 -27.96 19.06 -10.35
CA ASN A 291 -27.15 20.10 -9.75
C ASN A 291 -26.17 19.53 -8.72
N LYS A 292 -26.62 18.68 -7.79
CA LYS A 292 -25.74 18.04 -6.79
C LYS A 292 -24.55 17.31 -7.43
N LYS A 293 -24.77 16.66 -8.58
CA LYS A 293 -23.72 15.98 -9.36
C LYS A 293 -22.71 16.93 -9.99
N VAL A 294 -23.18 18.05 -10.57
CA VAL A 294 -22.30 19.11 -11.09
C VAL A 294 -21.48 19.73 -9.95
N GLN A 295 -22.13 20.04 -8.83
CA GLN A 295 -21.48 20.59 -7.64
C GLN A 295 -20.46 19.61 -7.06
N LEU A 296 -20.76 18.31 -7.03
CA LEU A 296 -19.81 17.30 -6.59
C LEU A 296 -18.51 17.33 -7.41
N LEU A 297 -18.60 17.35 -8.74
CA LEU A 297 -17.40 17.45 -9.58
C LEU A 297 -16.61 18.73 -9.28
N TRP A 298 -17.30 19.84 -9.03
CA TRP A 298 -16.67 21.11 -8.68
C TRP A 298 -15.94 21.01 -7.33
N PHE A 299 -16.58 20.42 -6.31
CA PHE A 299 -15.97 20.21 -4.99
C PHE A 299 -14.75 19.30 -5.08
N LEU A 300 -14.82 18.20 -5.84
CA LEU A 300 -13.67 17.31 -6.05
C LEU A 300 -12.49 18.07 -6.68
N LEU A 301 -12.74 18.81 -7.77
CA LEU A 301 -11.70 19.60 -8.44
C LEU A 301 -11.10 20.66 -7.51
N LYS A 302 -11.92 21.43 -6.78
CA LYS A 302 -11.44 22.42 -5.81
C LYS A 302 -10.61 21.78 -4.70
N ARG A 303 -11.03 20.62 -4.20
CA ARG A 303 -10.33 19.90 -3.13
C ARG A 303 -8.95 19.44 -3.57
N GLY A 304 -8.82 18.85 -4.76
CA GLY A 304 -7.52 18.44 -5.28
C GLY A 304 -6.63 19.62 -5.69
N LEU A 305 -7.21 20.69 -6.27
CA LEU A 305 -6.46 21.92 -6.58
C LEU A 305 -5.91 22.58 -5.31
N HIS A 306 -6.73 22.70 -4.26
CA HIS A 306 -6.29 23.24 -2.98
C HIS A 306 -5.13 22.43 -2.40
N GLN A 307 -5.22 21.09 -2.44
CA GLN A 307 -4.13 20.23 -1.98
C GLN A 307 -2.85 20.42 -2.81
N LEU A 308 -2.97 20.59 -4.13
CA LEU A 308 -1.81 20.86 -4.99
C LEU A 308 -1.15 22.19 -4.63
N GLU A 309 -1.94 23.25 -4.45
CA GLU A 309 -1.46 24.55 -4.00
C GLU A 309 -0.76 24.46 -2.64
N GLU A 310 -1.33 23.73 -1.68
CA GLU A 310 -0.69 23.49 -0.38
C GLU A 310 0.62 22.71 -0.50
N ARG A 311 0.66 21.67 -1.34
CA ARG A 311 1.90 20.90 -1.61
C ARG A 311 2.97 21.78 -2.25
N GLU A 312 2.61 22.65 -3.19
CA GLU A 312 3.54 23.58 -3.82
C GLU A 312 4.06 24.63 -2.83
N LYS A 313 3.19 25.20 -1.98
CA LYS A 313 3.60 26.11 -0.89
C LYS A 313 4.57 25.43 0.08
N ILE A 314 4.25 24.20 0.48
CA ILE A 314 5.10 23.40 1.37
C ILE A 314 6.44 23.06 0.69
N ARG A 315 6.43 22.70 -0.59
CA ARG A 315 7.66 22.44 -1.36
C ARG A 315 8.53 23.70 -1.43
N ALA A 316 7.96 24.84 -1.78
CA ALA A 316 8.67 26.11 -1.85
C ALA A 316 9.27 26.49 -0.48
N GLN A 317 8.51 26.32 0.61
CA GLN A 317 9.02 26.54 1.97
C GLN A 317 10.17 25.56 2.30
N GLY A 318 10.06 24.29 1.89
CA GLY A 318 11.12 23.30 2.07
C GLY A 318 12.37 23.54 1.19
N GLU A 319 12.24 24.25 0.08
CA GLU A 319 13.36 24.73 -0.74
C GLU A 319 14.03 25.95 -0.11
N GLU A 320 13.24 26.91 0.39
CA GLU A 320 13.72 28.07 1.17
C GLU A 320 14.58 27.61 2.36
N PHE A 321 14.06 26.69 3.17
CA PHE A 321 14.83 26.12 4.30
C PHE A 321 16.12 25.44 3.81
N GLY A 322 16.07 24.79 2.63
CA GLY A 322 17.26 24.17 2.05
C GLY A 322 18.37 25.16 1.70
N THR A 323 18.04 26.41 1.36
CA THR A 323 19.06 27.45 1.10
C THR A 323 19.82 27.89 2.36
N GLU A 324 19.22 27.70 3.54
CA GLU A 324 19.85 28.00 4.83
C GLU A 324 20.73 26.84 5.36
N ALA A 325 20.62 25.65 4.76
CA ALA A 325 21.40 24.49 5.17
C ALA A 325 22.87 24.64 4.72
N THR A 326 23.79 24.61 5.69
CA THR A 326 25.24 24.70 5.42
C THR A 326 25.87 23.33 5.13
N THR A 327 25.18 22.25 5.51
CA THR A 327 25.71 20.89 5.51
C THR A 327 24.65 19.94 4.95
N SER A 328 25.06 19.04 4.05
CA SER A 328 24.14 18.04 3.50
C SER A 328 23.75 16.97 4.54
N PRO A 329 22.59 16.30 4.40
CA PRO A 329 22.18 15.24 5.33
C PRO A 329 23.22 14.14 5.47
N LYS A 330 23.85 13.69 4.38
CA LYS A 330 24.90 12.65 4.44
C LYS A 330 26.12 13.09 5.26
N GLU A 331 26.57 14.33 5.09
CA GLU A 331 27.69 14.87 5.87
C GLU A 331 27.32 15.09 7.34
N TRP A 332 26.09 15.55 7.61
CA TRP A 332 25.63 15.82 8.95
C TRP A 332 25.39 14.52 9.73
N PHE A 333 24.68 13.54 9.17
CA PHE A 333 24.35 12.29 9.85
C PHE A 333 25.51 11.29 9.88
N LEU A 334 26.22 11.08 8.77
CA LEU A 334 27.22 9.99 8.68
C LEU A 334 28.63 10.44 9.04
N LYS A 335 29.03 11.64 8.60
CA LYS A 335 30.36 12.20 8.89
C LYS A 335 30.39 13.06 10.15
N GLN A 336 29.23 13.22 10.80
CA GLN A 336 29.05 14.06 11.99
C GLN A 336 29.62 15.49 11.83
N LYS A 337 29.56 16.05 10.62
CA LYS A 337 30.07 17.40 10.30
C LYS A 337 29.19 18.46 10.98
N SER A 338 29.81 19.45 11.59
CA SER A 338 29.09 20.58 12.21
C SER A 338 28.38 21.43 11.15
N GLY A 339 27.38 22.20 11.58
CA GLY A 339 26.60 23.09 10.71
C GLY A 339 25.11 22.84 10.79
N ILE A 340 24.37 23.52 9.92
CA ILE A 340 22.92 23.45 9.78
C ILE A 340 22.57 22.44 8.69
N CYS A 341 21.70 21.50 9.02
CA CYS A 341 21.20 20.48 8.11
C CYS A 341 19.69 20.61 7.98
N LEU A 342 19.20 20.51 6.76
CA LEU A 342 17.80 20.29 6.48
C LEU A 342 17.46 18.82 6.68
N VAL A 343 16.60 18.55 7.65
CA VAL A 343 16.02 17.22 7.86
C VAL A 343 14.72 17.16 7.09
N LYS A 344 14.56 16.15 6.24
CA LYS A 344 13.34 15.85 5.49
C LYS A 344 13.00 14.38 5.70
N TYR A 345 11.77 14.10 6.11
CA TYR A 345 11.24 12.74 6.17
C TYR A 345 10.26 12.55 5.02
N GLU A 346 10.54 11.57 4.16
CA GLU A 346 9.65 11.19 3.06
C GLU A 346 8.56 10.25 3.59
N GLY A 347 7.34 10.76 3.74
CA GLY A 347 6.16 9.99 4.15
C GLY A 347 5.25 10.73 5.14
N ASP A 348 4.15 10.08 5.49
CA ASP A 348 3.30 10.49 6.61
C ASP A 348 3.90 9.93 7.90
N TRP A 349 4.16 10.79 8.88
CA TRP A 349 4.63 10.40 10.20
C TRP A 349 3.43 10.07 11.09
N GLU A 350 3.50 8.97 11.82
CA GLU A 350 2.50 8.56 12.79
C GLU A 350 3.18 8.33 14.14
N ASN A 351 2.77 9.12 15.14
CA ASN A 351 3.21 8.96 16.51
C ASN A 351 2.53 7.74 17.16
N PRO A 352 3.11 7.14 18.22
CA PRO A 352 2.48 6.05 18.96
C PRO A 352 1.09 6.36 19.52
N ASP A 353 0.78 7.64 19.75
CA ASP A 353 -0.54 8.11 20.19
C ASP A 353 -1.57 8.24 19.05
N GLY A 354 -1.19 7.88 17.82
CA GLY A 354 -2.02 7.96 16.62
C GLY A 354 -2.06 9.33 15.95
N THR A 355 -1.39 10.35 16.52
CA THR A 355 -1.29 11.66 15.87
C THR A 355 -0.39 11.59 14.64
N ARG A 356 -0.78 12.29 13.56
CA ARG A 356 -0.08 12.23 12.28
C ARG A 356 0.46 13.59 11.87
N ALA A 357 1.72 13.63 11.44
CA ALA A 357 2.33 14.80 10.84
C ALA A 357 2.70 14.51 9.38
N LYS A 358 2.32 15.40 8.47
CA LYS A 358 2.62 15.26 7.03
C LYS A 358 3.72 16.24 6.65
N ASN A 359 4.47 15.90 5.61
CA ASN A 359 5.52 16.76 5.06
C ASN A 359 6.52 17.23 6.13
N LEU A 360 7.09 16.30 6.89
CA LEU A 360 8.04 16.63 7.95
C LEU A 360 9.36 17.17 7.38
N PHE A 361 9.62 18.47 7.58
CA PHE A 361 10.92 19.07 7.35
C PHE A 361 11.24 20.18 8.36
N PHE A 362 12.52 20.32 8.72
CA PHE A 362 13.01 21.34 9.64
C PHE A 362 14.53 21.52 9.53
N LEU A 363 15.04 22.63 10.06
CA LEU A 363 16.48 22.88 10.18
C LEU A 363 16.98 22.49 11.56
N ILE A 364 18.04 21.69 11.60
CA ILE A 364 18.75 21.33 12.82
C ILE A 364 20.20 21.78 12.73
N LYS A 365 20.75 22.29 13.84
CA LYS A 365 22.16 22.68 13.92
C LYS A 365 22.88 21.76 14.87
N ARG A 366 24.10 21.37 14.47
CA ARG A 366 25.08 20.77 15.39
C ARG A 366 26.07 21.83 15.84
N VAL A 367 26.09 22.08 17.15
CA VAL A 367 27.01 23.00 17.82
C VAL A 367 28.02 22.17 18.62
N LYS A 368 29.27 22.62 18.71
CA LYS A 368 30.28 22.02 19.59
C LYS A 368 30.62 23.03 20.68
N GLU A 369 30.16 22.78 21.90
CA GLU A 369 30.43 23.63 23.05
C GLU A 369 31.21 22.86 24.10
N LYS A 370 32.34 23.43 24.56
CA LYS A 370 33.17 22.83 25.65
C LYS A 370 33.53 21.36 25.44
N GLY A 371 33.71 20.95 24.17
CA GLY A 371 34.03 19.56 23.79
C GLY A 371 32.83 18.64 23.59
N ILE A 372 31.62 19.04 24.03
CA ILE A 372 30.37 18.28 23.87
C ILE A 372 29.67 18.72 22.59
N LYS A 373 29.22 17.76 21.78
CA LYS A 373 28.37 18.04 20.62
C LYS A 373 26.93 18.18 21.12
N ARG A 374 26.25 19.23 20.66
CA ARG A 374 24.84 19.51 20.95
C ARG A 374 24.09 19.70 19.65
N ILE A 375 22.81 19.37 19.68
CA ILE A 375 21.89 19.60 18.57
C ILE A 375 20.72 20.44 19.04
N CYS A 376 20.24 21.33 18.16
CA CYS A 376 19.08 22.15 18.42
C CYS A 376 18.30 22.44 17.14
N LEU A 377 16.98 22.57 17.27
CA LEU A 377 16.11 23.01 16.18
C LEU A 377 16.34 24.50 15.93
N VAL A 378 16.66 24.85 14.69
CA VAL A 378 16.92 26.23 14.27
C VAL A 378 15.65 26.88 13.72
N LYS A 379 14.96 26.15 12.84
CA LYS A 379 13.81 26.65 12.11
C LYS A 379 12.84 25.50 11.88
N VAL A 380 11.58 25.73 12.22
CA VAL A 380 10.48 24.78 12.06
C VAL A 380 9.35 25.48 11.28
N PRO A 381 8.77 24.84 10.25
CA PRO A 381 7.60 25.37 9.55
C PRO A 381 6.41 25.60 10.49
N ASP A 382 5.58 26.60 10.19
CA ASP A 382 4.45 26.97 11.08
C ASP A 382 3.53 25.79 11.40
N HIS A 383 3.20 24.96 10.40
CA HIS A 383 2.34 23.78 10.59
C HIS A 383 2.97 22.66 11.44
N LEU A 384 4.28 22.73 11.74
CA LEU A 384 5.01 21.77 12.58
C LEU A 384 5.44 22.35 13.94
N LYS A 385 5.13 23.62 14.23
CA LYS A 385 5.52 24.27 15.49
C LYS A 385 4.95 23.56 16.71
N GLU A 386 3.68 23.17 16.66
CA GLU A 386 3.04 22.45 17.75
C GLU A 386 3.63 21.04 17.92
N PHE A 387 3.89 20.35 16.80
CA PHE A 387 4.50 19.02 16.78
C PHE A 387 5.89 19.00 17.44
N PHE A 388 6.72 20.03 17.21
CA PHE A 388 8.05 20.17 17.82
C PHE A 388 8.09 21.09 19.04
N ALA A 389 6.96 21.48 19.62
CA ALA A 389 6.92 22.49 20.68
C ALA A 389 7.79 22.13 21.89
N LYS A 390 7.90 20.83 22.21
CA LYS A 390 8.72 20.30 23.33
C LYS A 390 10.17 20.01 22.94
N CYS A 391 10.59 20.34 21.72
CA CYS A 391 11.89 19.99 21.14
C CYS A 391 12.75 21.22 20.79
N MET A 392 12.37 22.41 21.26
CA MET A 392 13.00 23.68 20.87
C MET A 392 14.27 24.03 21.66
N ASP A 393 14.66 23.21 22.66
CA ASP A 393 15.88 23.42 23.44
C ASP A 393 17.13 22.81 22.76
N GLU A 394 18.27 22.88 23.44
CA GLU A 394 19.51 22.22 23.01
C GLU A 394 19.70 20.89 23.74
N TYR A 395 20.00 19.84 22.98
CA TYR A 395 20.17 18.48 23.50
C TYR A 395 21.58 17.97 23.25
N PRO A 396 22.21 17.26 24.20
CA PRO A 396 23.48 16.60 23.95
C PRO A 396 23.34 15.54 22.85
N GLU A 397 24.37 15.43 22.02
CA GLU A 397 24.45 14.40 21.00
C GLU A 397 25.26 13.22 21.54
N GLU A 398 24.59 12.32 22.26
CA GLU A 398 25.19 11.07 22.72
C GLU A 398 25.16 10.00 21.62
N GLY A 399 26.29 9.85 20.92
CA GLY A 399 26.46 8.83 19.89
C GLY A 399 25.56 9.02 18.65
N ASN A 400 25.35 7.94 17.89
CA ASN A 400 24.57 7.97 16.64
C ASN A 400 23.05 7.79 16.86
N LYS A 401 22.58 7.85 18.11
CA LYS A 401 21.20 7.46 18.48
C LYS A 401 20.33 8.59 19.02
N TYR A 402 20.88 9.77 19.30
CA TYR A 402 20.10 10.94 19.76
C TYR A 402 19.25 10.65 21.01
N GLU A 403 19.75 9.81 21.91
CA GLU A 403 18.96 9.22 23.01
C GLU A 403 18.37 10.27 23.95
N GLU A 404 19.08 11.39 24.15
CA GLU A 404 18.69 12.49 25.04
C GLU A 404 17.75 13.52 24.41
N SER A 405 17.46 13.42 23.11
CA SER A 405 16.48 14.28 22.48
C SER A 405 15.04 13.88 22.87
N PRO A 406 14.13 14.83 23.10
CA PRO A 406 12.74 14.50 23.40
C PRO A 406 12.00 13.97 22.17
N TYR A 407 10.87 13.31 22.43
CA TYR A 407 9.91 12.96 21.40
C TYR A 407 9.15 14.23 20.92
N PRO A 408 8.88 14.41 19.61
CA PRO A 408 9.15 13.49 18.49
C PRO A 408 10.54 13.62 17.84
N LEU A 409 11.36 14.63 18.19
CA LEU A 409 12.64 14.92 17.54
C LEU A 409 13.57 13.70 17.45
N LYS A 410 13.77 12.97 18.56
CA LYS A 410 14.59 11.75 18.59
C LYS A 410 14.17 10.74 17.53
N ALA A 411 12.88 10.42 17.47
CA ALA A 411 12.37 9.39 16.58
C ALA A 411 12.54 9.81 15.11
N VAL A 412 12.26 11.08 14.79
CA VAL A 412 12.43 11.59 13.42
C VAL A 412 13.88 11.55 12.98
N LEU A 413 14.82 11.97 13.83
CA LEU A 413 16.26 11.92 13.52
C LEU A 413 16.75 10.48 13.32
N GLN A 414 16.32 9.53 14.15
CA GLN A 414 16.65 8.12 13.99
C GLN A 414 16.08 7.53 12.70
N ALA A 415 14.85 7.88 12.35
CA ALA A 415 14.21 7.41 11.12
C ALA A 415 14.94 7.92 9.87
N VAL A 416 15.27 9.22 9.84
CA VAL A 416 16.00 9.84 8.73
C VAL A 416 17.43 9.30 8.65
N TYR A 417 18.11 9.09 9.77
CA TYR A 417 19.41 8.40 9.82
C TYR A 417 19.32 7.00 9.18
N GLY A 418 18.28 6.23 9.53
CA GLY A 418 18.02 4.92 8.93
C GLY A 418 17.77 4.97 7.43
N GLN A 419 17.00 5.96 6.94
CA GLN A 419 16.77 6.18 5.51
C GLN A 419 18.08 6.49 4.76
N ILE A 420 18.91 7.38 5.32
CA ILE A 420 20.20 7.75 4.73
C ILE A 420 21.14 6.54 4.67
N ASN A 421 21.27 5.77 5.76
CA ASN A 421 22.11 4.57 5.78
C ASN A 421 21.68 3.53 4.74
N LYS A 422 20.38 3.24 4.63
CA LYS A 422 19.85 2.33 3.60
C LYS A 422 20.18 2.82 2.19
N SER A 423 20.02 4.12 1.92
CA SER A 423 20.31 4.70 0.59
C SER A 423 21.77 4.55 0.18
N VAL A 424 22.71 4.68 1.13
CA VAL A 424 24.15 4.54 0.88
C VAL A 424 24.53 3.08 0.58
N LEU A 425 23.97 2.13 1.33
CA LEU A 425 24.19 0.69 1.12
C LEU A 425 23.70 0.24 -0.27
N ILE A 426 22.54 0.71 -0.70
CA ILE A 426 22.00 0.42 -2.05
C ILE A 426 22.94 0.97 -3.14
N THR A 427 23.49 2.18 -2.93
CA THR A 427 24.40 2.81 -3.91
C THR A 427 25.76 2.11 -3.99
N GLN A 428 26.20 1.44 -2.92
CA GLN A 428 27.46 0.69 -2.89
C GLN A 428 27.34 -0.72 -3.47
N ASN A 429 26.18 -1.38 -3.31
CA ASN A 429 25.92 -2.72 -3.83
C ASN A 429 25.42 -2.74 -5.29
N GLY A 430 25.11 -1.56 -5.86
CA GLY A 430 24.74 -1.39 -7.26
C GLY A 430 25.87 -0.91 -8.17
N LYS A 431 27.13 -1.04 -7.74
CA LYS A 431 28.33 -0.75 -8.54
C LYS A 431 29.12 -2.01 -8.85
#